data_AF-A0A355ESK3-F1
#
_entry.id   AF-A0A355ESK3-F1
#
_cell.length_a   1.000
_cell.length_b   1.000
_cell.length_c   1.000
_cell.angle_alpha   90.00
_cell.angle_beta   90.00
_cell.angle_gamma   90.00
#
_symmetry.space_group_name_H-M   'P 1'
#
loop_
_entity.id
_entity.type
_entity.pdbx_description
1 polymer ?
#
loop_
_entity_poly.entity_id
_entity_poly.type
_entity_poly.pdbx_seq_one_letter_code
_entity_poly.pdbx_strand_id
1 'polypeptide(L)'
;MAIQPLSIAEPSTRGEIQRELQAVREWSRTFWSSFSAGEFFVPLGDAWSPADNVRHLIKSNRPVARALTLPKLLLLVRFGPGLRPSRTYSAPKTTYLEALAAGLRAGGYSPSPMPQEQQTDRRATAASVFGQDEVARADYAALGALQRV
;
A
#
# COMPACT_ATOMS: atom_id res chain seq x y z
N MET A 1 -11.48 -15.09 6.47
CA MET A 1 -10.24 -15.37 7.24
C MET A 1 -9.74 -14.06 7.81
N ALA A 2 -9.52 -13.96 9.12
CA ALA A 2 -9.02 -12.74 9.74
C ALA A 2 -7.54 -12.54 9.35
N ILE A 3 -7.23 -11.41 8.71
CA ILE A 3 -5.86 -11.07 8.31
C ILE A 3 -5.16 -10.49 9.55
N GLN A 4 -4.20 -11.24 10.08
CA GLN A 4 -3.41 -10.81 11.23
C GLN A 4 -2.47 -9.67 10.82
N PRO A 5 -2.28 -8.64 11.67
CA PRO A 5 -1.34 -7.57 11.38
C PRO A 5 0.08 -8.13 11.27
N LEU A 6 0.80 -7.70 10.23
CA LEU A 6 2.20 -8.07 10.05
C LEU A 6 3.06 -7.41 11.14
N SER A 7 3.87 -8.22 11.83
CA SER A 7 4.94 -7.70 12.70
C SER A 7 6.19 -7.49 11.85
N ILE A 8 6.69 -6.26 11.80
CA ILE A 8 7.94 -5.90 11.12
C ILE A 8 9.06 -5.87 12.16
N ALA A 9 10.20 -6.49 11.83
CA ALA A 9 11.40 -6.45 12.67
C ALA A 9 12.05 -5.05 12.71
N GLU A 10 13.25 -4.94 13.26
CA GLU A 10 14.10 -3.73 13.15
C GLU A 10 15.14 -3.92 12.04
N PRO A 11 14.77 -3.83 10.75
CA PRO A 11 15.70 -4.09 9.66
C PRO A 11 16.77 -2.99 9.60
N SER A 12 18.03 -3.43 9.58
CA SER A 12 19.21 -2.55 9.55
C SER A 12 20.14 -2.83 8.37
N THR A 13 20.08 -4.03 7.80
CA THR A 13 20.84 -4.40 6.61
C THR A 13 19.98 -4.32 5.34
N ARG A 14 20.63 -4.20 4.18
CA ARG A 14 19.94 -4.22 2.88
C ARG A 14 19.05 -5.45 2.72
N GLY A 15 19.56 -6.62 3.08
CA GLY A 15 18.84 -7.88 2.98
C GLY A 15 17.62 -7.92 3.90
N GLU A 16 17.76 -7.45 5.14
CA GLU A 16 16.62 -7.30 6.06
C GLU A 16 15.56 -6.35 5.49
N ILE A 17 15.95 -5.17 5.05
CA ILE A 17 15.01 -4.18 4.49
C ILE A 17 14.26 -4.76 3.28
N GLN A 18 14.96 -5.46 2.39
CA GLN A 18 14.33 -6.10 1.23
C GLN A 18 13.33 -7.19 1.64
N ARG A 19 13.69 -8.05 2.60
CA ARG A 19 12.78 -9.11 3.09
C ARG A 19 11.53 -8.52 3.73
N GLU A 20 11.68 -7.54 4.62
CA GLU A 20 10.53 -6.92 5.29
C GLU A 20 9.62 -6.17 4.30
N LEU A 21 10.19 -5.47 3.30
CA LEU A 21 9.40 -4.84 2.25
C LEU A 21 8.64 -5.85 1.39
N GLN A 22 9.23 -7.02 1.10
CA GLN A 22 8.55 -8.10 0.38
C GLN A 22 7.42 -8.69 1.22
N ALA A 23 7.64 -8.92 2.51
CA ALA A 23 6.62 -9.41 3.44
C ALA A 23 5.44 -8.44 3.52
N VAL A 24 5.71 -7.14 3.68
CA VAL A 24 4.67 -6.08 3.67
C VAL A 24 3.89 -6.07 2.37
N ARG A 25 4.57 -6.23 1.23
CA ARG A 25 3.93 -6.24 -0.10
C ARG A 25 2.98 -7.43 -0.24
N GLU A 26 3.41 -8.63 0.14
CA GLU A 26 2.59 -9.83 0.02
C GLU A 26 1.38 -9.80 0.96
N TRP A 27 1.63 -9.39 2.21
CA TRP A 27 0.57 -9.16 3.17
C TRP A 27 -0.45 -8.13 2.67
N SER A 28 0.04 -7.00 2.13
CA SER A 28 -0.83 -5.94 1.58
C SER A 28 -1.63 -6.44 0.39
N ARG A 29 -1.02 -7.24 -0.51
CA ARG A 29 -1.73 -7.84 -1.65
C ARG A 29 -2.90 -8.69 -1.15
N THR A 30 -2.64 -9.57 -0.19
CA THR A 30 -3.66 -10.41 0.43
C THR A 30 -4.76 -9.56 1.08
N PHE A 31 -4.38 -8.56 1.87
CA PHE A 31 -5.29 -7.64 2.56
C PHE A 31 -6.20 -6.85 1.62
N TRP A 32 -5.64 -6.20 0.61
CA TRP A 32 -6.46 -5.42 -0.31
C TRP A 32 -7.32 -6.33 -1.21
N SER A 33 -6.87 -7.55 -1.52
CA SER A 33 -7.63 -8.51 -2.33
C SER A 33 -8.78 -9.19 -1.59
N SER A 34 -8.88 -9.04 -0.26
CA SER A 34 -9.98 -9.61 0.51
C SER A 34 -11.27 -8.79 0.45
N PHE A 35 -11.21 -7.56 -0.03
CA PHE A 35 -12.39 -6.73 -0.28
C PHE A 35 -13.04 -7.14 -1.60
N SER A 36 -14.38 -7.21 -1.63
CA SER A 36 -15.10 -7.25 -2.90
C SER A 36 -14.88 -5.93 -3.66
N ALA A 37 -15.14 -5.95 -4.97
CA ALA A 37 -15.06 -4.74 -5.79
C ALA A 37 -15.98 -3.62 -5.23
N GLY A 38 -17.20 -3.97 -4.80
CA GLY A 38 -18.12 -3.00 -4.20
C GLY A 38 -17.54 -2.35 -2.95
N GLU A 39 -17.00 -3.14 -2.02
CA GLU A 39 -16.42 -2.64 -0.77
C GLU A 39 -15.13 -1.83 -1.00
N PHE A 40 -14.31 -2.22 -1.98
CA PHE A 40 -13.02 -1.60 -2.21
C PHE A 40 -13.12 -0.12 -2.64
N PHE A 41 -14.22 0.27 -3.29
CA PHE A 41 -14.47 1.63 -3.78
C PHE A 41 -15.50 2.42 -2.97
N VAL A 42 -15.90 1.92 -1.79
CA VAL A 42 -16.86 2.59 -0.91
C VAL A 42 -16.12 3.14 0.33
N PRO A 43 -16.34 4.43 0.69
CA PRO A 43 -15.83 4.98 1.95
C PRO A 43 -16.34 4.23 3.17
N LEU A 44 -15.49 4.12 4.20
CA LEU A 44 -15.84 3.46 5.46
C LEU A 44 -16.25 4.53 6.48
N GLY A 45 -17.53 4.92 6.48
CA GLY A 45 -18.01 6.06 7.25
C GLY A 45 -17.33 7.35 6.78
N ASP A 46 -16.72 8.08 7.71
CA ASP A 46 -15.95 9.30 7.41
C ASP A 46 -14.51 9.02 6.91
N ALA A 47 -14.09 7.74 6.90
CA ALA A 47 -12.77 7.35 6.43
C ALA A 47 -12.73 7.13 4.91
N TRP A 48 -11.54 7.27 4.33
CA TRP A 48 -11.30 6.98 2.92
C TRP A 48 -11.67 5.54 2.54
N SER A 49 -12.10 5.36 1.29
CA SER A 49 -12.28 4.01 0.74
C SER A 49 -10.95 3.23 0.73
N PRO A 50 -10.97 1.89 0.73
CA PRO A 50 -9.75 1.09 0.54
C PRO A 50 -8.95 1.50 -0.71
N ALA A 51 -9.63 1.76 -1.84
CA ALA A 51 -9.01 2.24 -3.07
C ALA A 51 -8.29 3.59 -2.90
N ASP A 52 -8.88 4.51 -2.13
CA ASP A 52 -8.29 5.82 -1.85
C ASP A 52 -7.09 5.73 -0.92
N ASN A 53 -7.12 4.83 0.07
CA ASN A 53 -5.95 4.51 0.90
C ASN A 53 -4.79 3.97 0.04
N VAL A 54 -5.06 3.00 -0.83
CA VAL A 54 -4.04 2.44 -1.73
C VAL A 54 -3.47 3.52 -2.67
N ARG A 55 -4.34 4.36 -3.25
CA ARG A 55 -3.94 5.49 -4.09
C ARG A 55 -3.03 6.45 -3.33
N HIS A 56 -3.39 6.80 -2.10
CA HIS A 56 -2.59 7.67 -1.24
C HIS A 56 -1.21 7.08 -0.97
N LEU A 57 -1.14 5.79 -0.58
CA LEU A 57 0.12 5.10 -0.33
C LEU A 57 1.02 5.04 -1.58
N ILE A 58 0.45 4.81 -2.77
CA ILE A 58 1.20 4.84 -4.03
C ILE A 58 1.75 6.26 -4.28
N LYS A 59 0.91 7.29 -4.09
CA LYS A 59 1.30 8.70 -4.32
C LYS A 59 2.44 9.13 -3.40
N SER A 60 2.38 8.79 -2.11
CA SER A 60 3.41 9.16 -1.13
C SER A 60 4.71 8.36 -1.29
N ASN A 61 4.63 7.08 -1.71
CA ASN A 61 5.82 6.22 -1.86
C ASN A 61 6.52 6.35 -3.22
N ARG A 62 5.84 6.84 -4.26
CA ARG A 62 6.43 7.05 -5.60
C ARG A 62 7.73 7.88 -5.60
N PRO A 63 7.84 9.03 -4.91
CA PRO A 63 9.10 9.78 -4.85
C PRO A 63 10.22 8.99 -4.15
N VAL A 64 9.92 8.22 -3.11
CA VAL A 64 10.91 7.38 -2.41
C VAL A 64 11.44 6.30 -3.35
N ALA A 65 10.54 5.58 -4.03
CA ALA A 65 10.93 4.56 -5.01
C ALA A 65 11.80 5.15 -6.12
N ARG A 66 11.46 6.34 -6.63
CA ARG A 66 12.28 7.05 -7.61
C ARG A 66 13.66 7.42 -7.07
N ALA A 67 13.74 7.96 -5.86
CA ALA A 67 15.01 8.34 -5.24
C ALA A 67 15.96 7.14 -5.10
N LEU A 68 15.44 5.95 -4.78
CA LEU A 68 16.23 4.73 -4.66
C LEU A 68 16.81 4.22 -5.99
N THR A 69 16.34 4.72 -7.14
CA THR A 69 16.91 4.41 -8.47
C THR A 69 17.98 5.40 -8.92
N LEU A 70 18.14 6.52 -8.21
CA LEU A 70 19.10 7.54 -8.59
C LEU A 70 20.54 7.11 -8.23
N PRO A 71 21.54 7.48 -9.05
CA PRO A 71 22.95 7.36 -8.68
C PRO A 71 23.24 8.05 -7.34
N LYS A 72 24.09 7.44 -6.52
CA LYS A 72 24.48 7.97 -5.20
C LYS A 72 25.00 9.41 -5.26
N LEU A 73 25.69 9.79 -6.34
CA LEU A 73 26.20 11.15 -6.53
C LEU A 73 25.07 12.19 -6.59
N LEU A 74 23.97 11.89 -7.27
CA LEU A 74 22.82 12.82 -7.33
C LEU A 74 22.17 12.98 -5.95
N LEU A 75 22.06 11.89 -5.18
CA LEU A 75 21.56 11.94 -3.81
C LEU A 75 22.48 12.78 -2.92
N LEU A 76 23.80 12.60 -3.04
CA LEU A 76 24.80 13.37 -2.29
C LEU A 76 24.72 14.87 -2.61
N VAL A 77 24.60 15.24 -3.89
CA VAL A 77 24.47 16.66 -4.30
C VAL A 77 23.15 17.26 -3.79
N ARG A 78 22.05 16.50 -3.83
CA ARG A 78 20.71 17.00 -3.48
C ARG A 78 20.44 17.08 -1.98
N PHE A 79 21.05 16.19 -1.18
CA PHE A 79 20.78 16.05 0.25
C PHE A 79 22.00 16.26 1.15
N GLY A 80 23.20 16.36 0.57
CA GLY A 80 24.45 16.42 1.32
C GLY A 80 24.87 15.07 1.91
N PRO A 81 26.03 15.02 2.58
CA PRO A 81 26.50 13.83 3.25
C PRO A 81 25.62 13.48 4.46
N GLY A 82 25.33 12.18 4.63
CA GLY A 82 24.65 11.65 5.80
C GLY A 82 25.57 11.61 7.02
N LEU A 83 25.75 12.74 7.69
CA LEU A 83 26.64 12.88 8.87
C LEU A 83 26.03 12.32 10.18
N ARG A 84 24.78 11.86 10.13
CA ARG A 84 24.07 11.32 11.29
C ARG A 84 23.89 9.80 11.14
N PRO A 85 23.96 9.03 12.23
CA PRO A 85 23.60 7.61 12.20
C PRO A 85 22.20 7.41 11.64
N SER A 86 22.01 6.32 10.89
CA SER A 86 20.68 5.95 10.41
C SER A 86 19.76 5.63 11.60
N ARG A 87 18.49 6.04 11.49
CA ARG A 87 17.49 5.73 12.51
C ARG A 87 17.08 4.25 12.43
N THR A 88 16.70 3.67 13.56
CA THR A 88 15.98 2.38 13.60
C THR A 88 14.62 2.52 12.92
N TYR A 89 13.93 1.42 12.62
CA TYR A 89 12.59 1.45 12.02
C TYR A 89 11.54 1.96 13.02
N SER A 90 11.65 1.58 14.29
CA SER A 90 10.77 2.09 15.36
C SER A 90 10.79 3.60 15.48
N ALA A 91 11.97 4.24 15.37
CA ALA A 91 12.09 5.67 15.60
C ALA A 91 11.19 6.53 14.67
N PRO A 92 11.22 6.42 13.32
CA PRO A 92 10.31 7.15 12.45
C PRO A 92 8.85 6.68 12.59
N LYS A 93 8.59 5.40 12.91
CA LYS A 93 7.23 4.91 13.19
C LYS A 93 6.64 5.65 14.39
N THR A 94 7.37 5.72 15.50
CA THR A 94 6.96 6.44 16.71
C THR A 94 6.72 7.92 16.41
N THR A 95 7.67 8.59 15.75
CA THR A 95 7.50 10.01 15.34
C THR A 95 6.25 10.21 14.48
N TYR A 96 5.95 9.29 13.58
CA TYR A 96 4.75 9.38 12.74
C TYR A 96 3.46 9.22 13.56
N LEU A 97 3.41 8.23 14.46
CA LEU A 97 2.24 8.00 15.32
C LEU A 97 2.00 9.18 16.29
N GLU A 98 3.06 9.76 16.84
CA GLU A 98 2.99 10.97 17.66
C GLU A 98 2.44 12.15 16.86
N ALA A 99 2.90 12.34 15.62
CA ALA A 99 2.39 13.39 14.75
C ALA A 99 0.89 13.18 14.43
N LEU A 100 0.46 11.94 14.19
CA LEU A 100 -0.96 11.63 14.00
C LEU A 100 -1.78 11.94 15.25
N ALA A 101 -1.29 11.59 16.44
CA ALA A 101 -1.93 11.92 17.70
C ALA A 101 -2.04 13.44 17.93
N ALA A 102 -1.04 14.20 17.44
CA ALA A 102 -1.06 15.66 17.44
C ALA A 102 -1.94 16.28 16.33
N GLY A 103 -2.64 15.47 15.54
CA GLY A 103 -3.60 15.94 14.53
C GLY A 103 -3.03 16.12 13.12
N LEU A 104 -1.85 15.55 12.82
CA LEU A 104 -1.29 15.54 11.46
C LEU A 104 -2.33 15.01 10.45
N ARG A 105 -2.51 15.75 9.35
CA ARG A 105 -3.38 15.37 8.22
C ARG A 105 -2.55 15.20 6.96
N ALA A 106 -3.05 14.42 6.00
CA ALA A 106 -2.36 14.16 4.74
C ALA A 106 -2.20 15.39 3.83
N GLY A 107 -2.93 16.48 4.06
CA GLY A 107 -2.80 17.73 3.30
C GLY A 107 -2.95 17.51 1.79
N GLY A 108 -1.99 18.01 0.98
CA GLY A 108 -1.97 17.85 -0.48
C GLY A 108 -1.77 16.40 -0.98
N TYR A 109 -1.51 15.45 -0.07
CA TYR A 109 -1.47 14.02 -0.38
C TYR A 109 -2.82 13.33 -0.22
N SER A 110 -3.85 14.01 0.32
CA SER A 110 -5.22 13.50 0.34
C SER A 110 -5.67 13.14 -1.09
N PRO A 111 -6.45 12.05 -1.26
CA PRO A 111 -7.15 11.77 -2.51
C PRO A 111 -7.99 13.00 -2.89
N SER A 112 -7.92 13.42 -4.16
CA SER A 112 -8.79 14.47 -4.65
C SER A 112 -10.24 13.98 -4.57
N PRO A 113 -11.19 14.80 -4.07
CA PRO A 113 -12.60 14.45 -4.14
C PRO A 113 -12.96 14.21 -5.60
N MET A 114 -13.35 12.99 -5.94
CA MET A 114 -13.84 12.68 -7.28
C MET A 114 -15.31 13.07 -7.36
N PRO A 115 -15.77 13.66 -8.49
CA PRO A 115 -17.20 13.79 -8.77
C PRO A 115 -17.91 12.43 -8.61
N GLN A 116 -19.12 12.42 -8.05
CA GLN A 116 -19.89 11.19 -7.79
C GLN A 116 -20.07 10.33 -9.05
N GLU A 117 -20.21 10.96 -10.22
CA GLU A 117 -20.34 10.30 -11.51
C GLU A 117 -19.10 9.44 -11.84
N GLN A 118 -17.89 9.99 -11.66
CA GLN A 118 -16.64 9.24 -11.85
C GLN A 118 -16.41 8.13 -10.81
N GLN A 119 -16.96 8.29 -9.60
CA GLN A 119 -16.94 7.21 -8.61
C GLN A 119 -17.87 6.07 -9.03
N THR A 120 -19.03 6.39 -9.60
CA THR A 120 -20.03 5.43 -10.08
C THR A 120 -19.51 4.67 -11.31
N ASP A 121 -18.89 5.36 -12.26
CA ASP A 121 -18.26 4.74 -13.44
C ASP A 121 -17.12 3.80 -13.05
N ARG A 122 -16.31 4.18 -12.06
CA ARG A 122 -15.25 3.30 -11.55
C ARG A 122 -15.79 2.12 -10.77
N ARG A 123 -16.90 2.27 -10.04
CA ARG A 123 -17.59 1.14 -9.41
C ARG A 123 -18.17 0.19 -10.45
N ALA A 124 -18.78 0.71 -11.51
CA ALA A 124 -19.31 -0.10 -12.61
C ALA A 124 -18.19 -0.81 -13.39
N THR A 125 -17.09 -0.11 -13.68
CA THR A 125 -15.89 -0.68 -14.33
C THR A 125 -15.22 -1.71 -13.43
N ALA A 126 -15.13 -1.46 -12.12
CA ALA A 126 -14.60 -2.44 -11.18
C ALA A 126 -15.51 -3.67 -11.09
N ALA A 127 -16.83 -3.48 -10.99
CA ALA A 127 -17.78 -4.58 -10.98
C ALA A 127 -17.72 -5.42 -12.26
N SER A 128 -17.47 -4.83 -13.43
CA SER A 128 -17.30 -5.59 -14.68
C SER A 128 -15.96 -6.32 -14.76
N VAL A 129 -14.85 -5.71 -14.32
CA VAL A 129 -13.52 -6.34 -14.32
C VAL A 129 -13.43 -7.45 -13.27
N PHE A 130 -13.91 -7.19 -12.05
CA PHE A 130 -13.88 -8.17 -10.96
C PHE A 130 -15.00 -9.23 -11.06
N GLY A 131 -16.12 -8.91 -11.71
CA GLY A 131 -17.17 -9.89 -12.04
C GLY A 131 -16.71 -10.89 -13.11
N GLN A 132 -15.79 -10.50 -14.00
CA GLN A 132 -15.10 -11.43 -14.90
C GLN A 132 -14.03 -12.25 -14.17
N ASP A 133 -13.34 -11.68 -13.19
CA ASP A 133 -12.36 -12.40 -12.36
C ASP A 133 -13.00 -13.38 -11.36
N GLU A 134 -14.28 -13.25 -11.00
CA GLU A 134 -14.97 -14.26 -10.16
C GLU A 134 -15.14 -15.59 -10.92
N VAL A 135 -15.44 -15.50 -12.23
CA VAL A 135 -15.45 -16.64 -13.15
C VAL A 135 -14.02 -17.20 -13.33
N ALA A 136 -13.02 -16.32 -13.48
CA ALA A 136 -11.62 -16.75 -13.61
C ALA A 136 -11.01 -17.33 -12.32
N ARG A 137 -11.48 -16.88 -11.13
CA ARG A 137 -11.11 -17.44 -9.81
C ARG A 137 -11.73 -18.81 -9.58
N ALA A 138 -12.94 -19.05 -10.08
CA ALA A 138 -13.54 -20.38 -10.08
C ALA A 138 -12.73 -21.37 -10.95
N ASP A 139 -12.26 -20.92 -12.12
CA ASP A 139 -11.41 -21.72 -13.02
C ASP A 139 -10.02 -22.00 -12.43
N TYR A 140 -9.39 -21.03 -11.77
CA TYR A 140 -8.09 -21.23 -11.10
C TYR A 140 -8.19 -22.14 -9.86
N ALA A 141 -9.30 -22.08 -9.12
CA ALA A 141 -9.55 -23.00 -7.99
C ALA A 141 -9.78 -24.44 -8.47
N ALA A 142 -10.44 -24.62 -9.62
CA ALA A 142 -10.65 -25.93 -10.25
C ALA A 142 -9.34 -26.56 -10.78
N LEU A 143 -8.44 -25.75 -11.36
CA LEU A 143 -7.15 -26.22 -11.86
C LEU A 143 -6.17 -26.60 -10.72
N GLY A 144 -6.26 -25.94 -9.55
CA GLY A 144 -5.45 -26.28 -8.38
C GLY A 144 -5.86 -27.59 -7.68
N ALA A 145 -7.09 -28.07 -7.89
CA ALA A 145 -7.59 -29.32 -7.34
C ALA A 145 -7.18 -30.57 -8.15
N LEU A 146 -6.80 -30.40 -9.42
CA LEU A 146 -6.39 -31.49 -10.32
C LEU A 146 -4.90 -31.81 -10.31
N GLN A 147 -4.09 -31.07 -9.54
CA GLN A 147 -2.64 -31.31 -9.36
C GLN A 147 -2.28 -31.94 -8.01
N ARG A 148 -3.27 -32.47 -7.27
CA ARG A 148 -3.04 -33.31 -6.09
C ARG A 148 -3.80 -34.63 -6.20
N VAL A 149 -3.37 -35.47 -7.14
CA VAL A 149 -3.53 -36.94 -7.09
C VAL A 149 -2.23 -37.55 -7.59
#